data_AF-A0A2M9MEN1-F1
#
_entry.id   AF-A0A2M9MEN1-F1
#
_cell.length_a   1.000
_cell.length_b   1.000
_cell.length_c   1.000
_cell.angle_alpha   90.00
_cell.angle_beta   90.00
_cell.angle_gamma   90.00
#
_symmetry.space_group_name_H-M   'P 1'
#
loop_
_entity.id
_entity.type
_entity.pdbx_description
1 polymer ?
#
loop_
_entity_poly.entity_id
_entity_poly.type
_entity_poly.pdbx_seq_one_letter_code
_entity_poly.pdbx_strand_id
1 'polypeptide(L)'
;MRSALRASGLPGYLRKLFAQAAPGRMSKRTGELLRGHLVLLVHASRSDDSVLDAGDAFGELRSRWAVEGGNTADLLKLVRMVDYRAQALHAPVAGEPGEETGPAALAQFWATSGHDIEELSGFLADVDQEAADWLPG
;
A
#
# COMPACT_ATOMS: atom_id res chain seq x y z
N MET A 1 9.94 -0.09 -16.53
CA MET A 1 9.00 -0.09 -15.38
C MET A 1 9.25 -1.18 -14.34
N ARG A 2 9.55 -2.44 -14.70
CA ARG A 2 10.01 -3.48 -13.73
C ARG A 2 11.17 -3.02 -12.82
N SER A 3 12.00 -2.09 -13.28
CA SER A 3 13.11 -1.50 -12.54
C SER A 3 12.69 -0.49 -11.46
N ALA A 4 11.55 0.19 -11.58
CA ALA A 4 11.10 1.19 -10.60
C ALA A 4 10.53 0.56 -9.31
N LEU A 5 9.86 -0.61 -9.42
CA LEU A 5 9.30 -1.34 -8.27
C LEU A 5 10.31 -2.22 -7.54
N ARG A 6 11.42 -2.60 -8.20
CA ARG A 6 12.56 -3.20 -7.48
C ARG A 6 13.28 -2.15 -6.62
N ALA A 7 13.37 -0.91 -7.11
CA ALA A 7 14.02 0.18 -6.40
C ALA A 7 13.20 0.71 -5.21
N SER A 8 11.90 0.43 -5.13
CA SER A 8 11.03 0.88 -4.03
C SER A 8 11.06 -0.01 -2.78
N GLY A 9 11.89 -1.06 -2.75
CA GLY A 9 12.01 -1.95 -1.58
C GLY A 9 10.76 -2.79 -1.28
N LEU A 10 9.77 -2.82 -2.18
CA LEU A 10 8.53 -3.56 -1.95
C LEU A 10 8.74 -5.07 -2.06
N PRO A 11 8.17 -5.87 -1.15
CA PRO A 11 8.26 -7.34 -1.19
C PRO A 11 7.56 -7.95 -2.41
N GLY A 12 7.87 -9.22 -2.66
CA GLY A 12 7.44 -9.93 -3.87
C GLY A 12 5.94 -9.95 -4.11
N TYR A 13 5.14 -10.14 -3.06
CA TYR A 13 3.68 -10.20 -3.12
C TYR A 13 3.06 -8.86 -3.58
N LEU A 14 3.51 -7.72 -3.03
CA LEU A 14 3.05 -6.39 -3.47
C LEU A 14 3.46 -6.07 -4.91
N ARG A 15 4.63 -6.53 -5.37
CA ARG A 15 5.04 -6.36 -6.77
C ARG A 15 4.16 -7.17 -7.72
N LYS A 16 3.71 -8.37 -7.32
CA LYS A 16 2.80 -9.20 -8.10
C LYS A 16 1.43 -8.52 -8.22
N LEU A 17 0.92 -8.00 -7.10
CA LEU A 17 -0.34 -7.26 -7.06
C LEU A 17 -0.31 -6.00 -7.90
N PHE A 18 0.78 -5.21 -7.81
CA PHE A 18 0.97 -4.08 -8.71
C PHE A 18 0.92 -4.52 -10.18
N ALA A 19 1.59 -5.62 -10.54
CA ALA A 19 1.60 -6.07 -11.93
C ALA A 19 0.22 -6.52 -12.44
N GLN A 20 -0.67 -6.95 -11.54
CA GLN A 20 -2.06 -7.30 -11.85
C GLN A 20 -2.97 -6.07 -11.92
N ALA A 21 -2.74 -5.08 -11.05
CA ALA A 21 -3.54 -3.86 -10.95
C ALA A 21 -3.16 -2.79 -11.98
N ALA A 22 -1.90 -2.80 -12.45
CA ALA A 22 -1.36 -1.73 -13.27
C ALA A 22 -2.10 -1.60 -14.61
N PRO A 23 -2.38 -0.36 -15.06
CA PRO A 23 -2.95 -0.14 -16.37
C PRO A 23 -2.00 -0.68 -17.45
N GLY A 24 -2.59 -1.24 -18.51
CA GLY A 24 -1.83 -1.80 -19.64
C GLY A 24 -0.90 -0.78 -20.32
N ARG A 25 -1.17 0.52 -20.15
CA ARG A 25 -0.27 1.61 -20.52
C ARG A 25 -0.20 2.62 -19.38
N MET A 26 0.86 2.56 -18.58
CA MET A 26 1.09 3.54 -17.52
C MET A 26 2.14 4.58 -17.95
N SER A 27 1.82 5.86 -17.84
CA SER A 27 2.76 6.94 -18.20
C SER A 27 3.88 7.08 -17.16
N LYS A 28 4.98 7.70 -17.57
CA LYS A 28 6.12 7.99 -16.67
C LYS A 28 5.67 8.80 -15.45
N ARG A 29 4.84 9.82 -15.66
CA ARG A 29 4.33 10.69 -14.58
C ARG A 29 3.40 9.94 -13.63
N THR A 30 2.55 9.05 -14.11
CA THR A 30 1.72 8.19 -13.23
C THR A 30 2.60 7.27 -12.38
N GLY A 31 3.67 6.70 -12.97
CA GLY A 31 4.65 5.92 -12.23
C GLY A 31 5.42 6.73 -11.18
N GLU A 32 5.75 7.99 -11.47
CA GLU A 32 6.41 8.91 -10.53
C GLU A 32 5.49 9.29 -9.37
N LEU A 33 4.23 9.62 -9.64
CA LEU A 33 3.21 9.91 -8.62
C LEU A 33 2.97 8.71 -7.72
N LEU A 34 2.80 7.51 -8.29
CA LEU A 34 2.64 6.29 -7.52
C LEU A 34 3.86 6.06 -6.64
N ARG A 35 5.07 6.10 -7.20
CA ARG A 35 6.29 5.88 -6.42
C ARG A 35 6.41 6.90 -5.28
N GLY A 36 6.16 8.18 -5.56
CA GLY A 36 6.19 9.24 -4.55
C GLY A 36 5.20 8.95 -3.42
N HIS A 37 3.97 8.58 -3.76
CA HIS A 37 2.94 8.26 -2.78
C HIS A 37 3.31 7.02 -1.94
N LEU A 38 3.79 5.94 -2.55
CA LEU A 38 4.20 4.74 -1.81
C LEU A 38 5.39 5.00 -0.88
N VAL A 39 6.34 5.82 -1.32
CA VAL A 39 7.47 6.26 -0.49
C VAL A 39 6.99 7.11 0.69
N LEU A 40 6.06 8.04 0.45
CA LEU A 40 5.46 8.85 1.50
C LEU A 40 4.75 8.00 2.55
N LEU A 41 3.97 6.98 2.16
CA LEU A 41 3.32 6.07 3.12
C LEU A 41 4.33 5.34 4.01
N VAL A 42 5.41 4.83 3.41
CA VAL A 42 6.47 4.16 4.17
C VAL A 42 7.21 5.14 5.09
N HIS A 43 7.42 6.39 4.68
CA HIS A 43 8.05 7.39 5.54
C HIS A 43 7.13 7.92 6.64
N ALA A 44 5.86 8.18 6.36
CA ALA A 44 4.87 8.61 7.34
C ALA A 44 4.67 7.57 8.45
N SER A 45 4.73 6.27 8.12
CA SER A 45 4.71 5.22 9.15
C SER A 45 5.91 5.27 10.13
N ARG A 46 6.95 6.04 9.82
CA ARG A 46 8.17 6.21 10.64
C ARG A 46 8.28 7.58 11.30
N SER A 47 7.40 8.53 10.97
CA SER A 47 7.48 9.91 11.42
C SER A 47 6.11 10.53 11.52
N ASP A 48 5.80 11.13 12.66
CA ASP A 48 4.53 11.78 13.01
C ASP A 48 4.26 13.08 12.23
N ASP A 49 5.08 13.38 11.21
CA ASP A 49 5.16 14.70 10.57
C ASP A 49 4.67 14.67 9.11
N SER A 50 3.64 15.49 8.87
CA SER A 50 3.10 16.00 7.60
C SER A 50 2.46 15.02 6.59
N VAL A 51 1.13 14.91 6.68
CA VAL A 51 0.24 14.20 5.72
C VAL A 51 -0.44 15.18 4.73
N LEU A 52 -0.23 16.50 4.86
CA LEU A 52 -1.08 17.50 4.20
C LEU A 52 -0.93 17.58 2.67
N ASP A 53 0.23 17.26 2.10
CA ASP A 53 0.45 17.24 0.63
C ASP A 53 0.10 15.88 -0.03
N ALA A 54 -0.20 14.85 0.75
CA ALA A 54 -0.44 13.51 0.22
C ALA A 54 -1.80 13.36 -0.46
N GLY A 55 -2.80 14.15 -0.04
CA GLY A 55 -4.18 14.11 -0.55
C GLY A 55 -4.29 14.54 -2.02
N ASP A 56 -3.68 15.67 -2.37
CA ASP A 56 -3.74 16.22 -3.73
C ASP A 56 -2.96 15.36 -4.73
N ALA A 57 -1.77 14.86 -4.32
CA ALA A 57 -0.98 13.95 -5.13
C ALA A 57 -1.69 12.61 -5.38
N PHE A 58 -2.42 12.09 -4.39
CA PHE A 58 -3.21 10.88 -4.56
C PHE A 58 -4.45 11.10 -5.44
N GLY A 59 -5.09 12.26 -5.33
CA GLY A 59 -6.17 12.68 -6.21
C GLY A 59 -5.74 12.70 -7.69
N GLU A 60 -4.58 13.30 -7.97
CA GLU A 60 -4.01 13.30 -9.33
C GLU A 60 -3.66 11.88 -9.81
N LEU A 61 -3.03 11.07 -8.95
CA LEU A 61 -2.69 9.68 -9.26
C LEU A 61 -3.93 8.88 -9.65
N ARG A 62 -5.00 8.96 -8.84
CA ARG A 62 -6.26 8.24 -9.09
C ARG A 62 -6.90 8.65 -10.41
N SER A 63 -6.92 9.95 -10.70
CA SER A 63 -7.46 10.47 -11.96
C SER A 63 -6.68 9.92 -13.16
N ARG A 64 -5.34 10.00 -13.12
CA ARG A 64 -4.47 9.50 -14.19
C ARG A 64 -4.58 7.99 -14.37
N TRP A 65 -4.62 7.25 -13.27
CA TRP A 65 -4.78 5.79 -13.28
C TRP A 65 -6.06 5.37 -14.02
N ALA A 66 -7.18 6.03 -13.73
CA ALA A 66 -8.45 5.80 -14.41
C ALA A 66 -8.37 6.14 -15.91
N VAL A 67 -7.76 7.28 -16.26
CA VAL A 67 -7.58 7.71 -17.67
C VAL A 67 -6.70 6.72 -18.45
N GLU A 68 -5.72 6.09 -17.78
CA GLU A 68 -4.84 5.08 -18.34
C GLU A 68 -5.50 3.69 -18.44
N GLY A 69 -6.78 3.58 -18.09
CA GLY A 69 -7.57 2.34 -18.15
C GLY A 69 -7.34 1.41 -16.95
N GLY A 70 -6.76 1.92 -15.87
CA GLY A 70 -6.55 1.18 -14.64
C GLY A 70 -7.79 1.21 -13.75
N ASN A 71 -8.05 0.12 -13.04
CA ASN A 71 -9.11 0.07 -12.05
C ASN A 71 -8.69 0.82 -10.78
N THR A 72 -9.46 1.84 -10.39
CA THR A 72 -9.16 2.66 -9.21
C THR A 72 -9.38 1.92 -7.89
N ALA A 73 -10.25 0.90 -7.86
CA ALA A 73 -10.40 0.04 -6.69
C ALA A 73 -9.11 -0.76 -6.44
N ASP A 74 -8.49 -1.30 -7.51
CA ASP A 74 -7.24 -2.03 -7.40
C ASP A 74 -6.06 -1.13 -6.98
N LEU A 75 -6.06 0.14 -7.43
CA LEU A 75 -5.10 1.15 -6.94
C LEU A 75 -5.28 1.43 -5.44
N LEU A 76 -6.53 1.67 -5.01
CA LEU A 76 -6.84 1.92 -3.60
C LEU A 76 -6.43 0.73 -2.73
N LYS A 77 -6.72 -0.49 -3.17
CA LYS A 77 -6.31 -1.72 -2.50
C LYS A 77 -4.80 -1.81 -2.36
N LEU A 78 -4.05 -1.60 -3.45
CA LEU A 78 -2.58 -1.60 -3.41
C LEU A 78 -2.03 -0.58 -2.40
N VAL A 79 -2.58 0.64 -2.40
CA VAL A 79 -2.18 1.69 -1.47
C VAL A 79 -2.47 1.30 -0.02
N ARG A 80 -3.65 0.76 0.28
CA ARG A 80 -4.03 0.29 1.61
C ARG A 80 -3.14 -0.85 2.12
N MET A 81 -2.73 -1.76 1.24
CA MET A 81 -1.80 -2.84 1.60
C MET A 81 -0.41 -2.32 1.94
N VAL A 82 0.10 -1.36 1.16
CA VAL A 82 1.41 -0.75 1.42
C VAL A 82 1.39 0.03 2.73
N ASP A 83 0.34 0.81 2.97
CA ASP A 83 0.13 1.57 4.20
C ASP A 83 0.05 0.64 5.43
N TYR A 84 -0.82 -0.37 5.40
CA TYR A 84 -0.92 -1.36 6.48
C TYR A 84 0.41 -2.06 6.75
N ARG A 85 1.10 -2.55 5.71
CA ARG A 85 2.41 -3.19 5.88
C ARG A 85 3.42 -2.25 6.55
N ALA A 86 3.47 -1.00 6.10
CA ALA A 86 4.40 -0.02 6.64
C ALA A 86 4.12 0.21 8.14
N GLN A 87 2.85 0.35 8.52
CA GLN A 87 2.44 0.47 9.92
C GLN A 87 2.72 -0.80 10.72
N ALA A 88 2.38 -1.98 10.20
CA ALA A 88 2.58 -3.26 10.89
C ALA A 88 4.07 -3.55 11.19
N LEU A 89 4.98 -3.17 10.29
CA LEU A 89 6.43 -3.36 10.47
C LEU A 89 7.09 -2.27 11.33
N HIS A 90 6.42 -1.14 11.57
CA HIS A 90 7.01 0.03 12.23
C HIS A 90 6.24 0.51 13.47
N ALA A 91 5.09 -0.09 13.78
CA ALA A 91 4.33 0.19 14.99
C ALA A 91 5.18 -0.16 16.23
N PRO A 92 5.36 0.76 17.19
CA PRO A 92 6.01 0.44 18.45
C PRO A 92 5.18 -0.61 19.19
N VAL A 93 5.84 -1.67 19.67
CA VAL A 93 5.25 -2.84 20.38
C VAL A 93 4.50 -2.45 21.68
N ALA A 94 4.49 -1.17 22.06
CA ALA A 94 3.71 -0.64 23.16
C ALA A 94 3.14 0.74 22.79
N GLY A 95 1.89 0.78 22.34
CA GLY A 95 1.18 2.02 22.04
C GLY A 95 -0.31 1.76 21.93
N GLU A 96 -1.11 2.63 22.53
CA GLU A 96 -2.51 2.46 22.88
C GLU A 96 -3.47 2.08 21.73
N PRO A 97 -4.62 1.43 22.04
CA PRO A 97 -5.65 1.12 21.06
C PRO A 97 -6.38 2.41 20.67
N GLY A 98 -5.89 3.12 19.67
CA GLY A 98 -6.50 4.37 19.26
C GLY A 98 -5.99 4.87 17.92
N GLU A 99 -6.38 4.22 16.83
CA GLU A 99 -6.94 4.82 15.62
C GLU A 99 -7.15 3.74 14.55
N GLU A 100 -8.03 4.01 13.58
CA GLU A 100 -8.67 3.07 12.64
C GLU A 100 -7.74 2.42 11.59
N THR A 101 -6.55 1.97 11.96
CA THR A 101 -5.55 1.37 11.04
C THR A 101 -5.07 -0.01 11.49
N GLY A 102 -5.98 -0.79 12.07
CA GLY A 102 -5.75 -2.20 12.43
C GLY A 102 -6.19 -3.22 11.36
N PRO A 103 -5.90 -4.52 11.57
CA PRO A 103 -6.37 -5.61 10.71
C PRO A 103 -7.89 -5.58 10.50
N ALA A 104 -8.65 -5.16 11.53
CA ALA A 104 -10.10 -5.03 11.47
C ALA A 104 -10.58 -3.94 10.49
N ALA A 105 -9.91 -2.78 10.47
CA ALA A 105 -10.23 -1.70 9.54
C ALA A 105 -9.89 -2.11 8.10
N LEU A 106 -8.76 -2.81 7.91
CA LEU A 106 -8.39 -3.36 6.61
C LEU A 106 -9.41 -4.41 6.13
N ALA A 107 -9.85 -5.30 7.02
CA ALA A 107 -10.89 -6.29 6.71
C ALA A 107 -12.23 -5.64 6.34
N GLN A 108 -12.62 -4.57 7.04
CA GLN A 108 -13.83 -3.81 6.72
C GLN A 108 -13.72 -3.14 5.34
N PHE A 109 -12.57 -2.53 5.01
CA PHE A 109 -12.33 -1.99 3.67
C PHE A 109 -12.46 -3.09 2.60
N TRP A 110 -11.89 -4.28 2.83
CA TRP A 110 -11.95 -5.40 1.90
C TRP A 110 -13.37 -5.87 1.64
N ALA A 111 -14.12 -6.09 2.72
CA ALA A 111 -15.51 -6.54 2.67
C ALA A 111 -16.41 -5.51 1.96
N THR A 112 -16.23 -4.23 2.26
CA THR A 112 -17.06 -3.15 1.68
C THR A 112 -16.70 -2.81 0.23
N SER A 113 -15.44 -3.06 -0.17
CA SER A 113 -14.98 -2.82 -1.54
C SER A 113 -15.22 -4.00 -2.48
N GLY A 114 -15.75 -5.12 -1.97
CA GLY A 114 -16.02 -6.33 -2.74
C GLY A 114 -14.75 -7.07 -3.16
N HIS A 115 -13.65 -6.91 -2.42
CA HIS A 115 -12.40 -7.62 -2.66
C HIS A 115 -12.41 -9.00 -1.97
N ASP A 116 -11.58 -9.91 -2.48
CA ASP A 116 -11.54 -11.30 -2.01
C ASP A 116 -10.91 -11.42 -0.61
N ILE A 117 -11.64 -12.05 0.32
CA ILE A 117 -11.20 -12.26 1.70
C ILE A 117 -10.07 -13.31 1.78
N GLU A 118 -10.01 -14.26 0.84
CA GLU A 118 -8.88 -15.19 0.75
C GLU A 118 -7.60 -14.47 0.37
N GLU A 119 -7.69 -13.49 -0.54
CA GLU A 119 -6.59 -12.62 -0.90
C GLU A 119 -6.11 -11.78 0.29
N LEU A 120 -7.02 -11.23 1.09
CA LEU A 120 -6.67 -10.53 2.32
C LEU A 120 -5.94 -11.45 3.31
N SER A 121 -6.43 -12.66 3.50
CA SER A 121 -5.85 -13.63 4.43
C SER A 121 -4.42 -14.01 4.04
N GLY A 122 -4.18 -14.23 2.73
CA GLY A 122 -2.84 -14.48 2.20
C GLY A 122 -1.90 -13.30 2.40
N PHE A 123 -2.38 -12.07 2.17
CA PHE A 123 -1.59 -10.87 2.42
C PHE A 123 -1.21 -10.69 3.90
N LEU A 124 -2.14 -10.89 4.83
CA LEU A 124 -1.85 -10.77 6.25
C LEU A 124 -0.80 -11.78 6.69
N ALA A 125 -0.89 -13.03 6.22
CA ALA A 125 0.13 -14.05 6.48
C ALA A 125 1.51 -13.67 5.93
N ASP A 126 1.58 -13.08 4.73
CA ASP A 126 2.84 -12.58 4.15
C ASP A 126 3.46 -11.46 4.99
N VAL A 127 2.63 -10.55 5.53
CA VAL A 127 3.09 -9.45 6.41
C VAL A 127 3.53 -9.97 7.78
N ASP A 128 2.80 -10.92 8.37
CA ASP A 128 3.13 -11.52 9.66
C ASP A 128 4.46 -12.29 9.59
N GLN A 129 4.68 -13.06 8.52
CA GLN A 129 5.96 -13.74 8.29
C GLN A 129 7.10 -12.73 8.12
N GLU A 130 6.87 -11.66 7.36
CA GLU A 130 7.86 -10.60 7.18
C GLU A 130 8.21 -9.90 8.50
N ALA A 131 7.21 -9.65 9.37
CA ALA A 131 7.44 -9.10 10.69
C ALA A 131 8.23 -10.06 11.59
N ALA A 132 7.92 -11.35 11.54
CA ALA A 132 8.63 -12.38 12.30
C ALA A 132 10.11 -12.47 11.90
N ASP A 133 10.41 -12.38 10.60
CA ASP A 133 11.79 -12.40 10.07
C ASP A 133 12.63 -11.19 10.53
N TRP A 134 12.00 -10.10 10.98
CA TRP A 134 12.69 -8.89 11.46
C TRP A 134 13.05 -8.94 12.94
N LEU A 135 12.45 -9.83 13.73
CA LEU A 135 12.77 -9.97 15.15
C LEU A 135 14.04 -10.82 15.31
N PRO A 136 15.06 -10.36 16.06
CA PRO A 136 16.21 -11.21 16.36
C PRO A 136 15.74 -12.40 17.21
N GLY A 137 15.99 -13.62 16.72
CA GLY A 137 15.74 -14.86 17.44
C GLY A 137 16.65 -15.08 18.64
#